data_AF-A0A091U2F7-F1
#
_entry.id   AF-A0A091U2F7-F1
#
_cell.length_a   1.000
_cell.length_b   1.000
_cell.length_c   1.000
_cell.angle_alpha   90.00
_cell.angle_beta   90.00
_cell.angle_gamma   90.00
#
_symmetry.space_group_name_H-M   'P 1'
#
loop_
_entity.id
_entity.type
_entity.pdbx_description
1 polymer ?
#
loop_
_entity_poly.entity_id
_entity_poly.type
_entity_poly.pdbx_seq_one_letter_code
_entity_poly.pdbx_strand_id
1 'polypeptide(L)'
;QAELMTYMCSKQDVLSSKIKDCCEKPVMERSQCIIDADFDDTPEGLPSLVEKYIQDKEVCKSFEAGHDAFLSEFIYEYSRRHPEFSTQLILRVAKGYETLLEKCCKAANPAECYANAVEELNKHIKETQDVVKTNCELLTTHGEPDFLKALLIRYTKKMPQVSTDTLLEIGKKMTAVGTKCCQLPEERRLPCSEGYLSVVIHDMCRRQETTPINDNVSHCCSDSYAYRRPCFTAMGVDTKYVPPAFDPEMFNFDEKLLLVNLIKRKPQMTEEQIKTIADGFTAMVDKCCKQSDIDTCFGEEGANLIVQSRTTLGI
;
A
#
# COMPACT_ATOMS: atom_id res chain seq x y z
N GLN A 1 -2.08 -18.74 -22.77
CA GLN A 1 -3.32 -18.21 -22.15
C GLN A 1 -4.58 -18.91 -22.68
N ALA A 2 -4.80 -19.00 -24.00
CA ALA A 2 -6.00 -19.62 -24.58
C ALA A 2 -6.22 -21.11 -24.20
N GLU A 3 -5.16 -21.92 -24.13
CA GLU A 3 -5.24 -23.32 -23.70
C GLU A 3 -5.70 -23.46 -22.24
N LEU A 4 -5.18 -22.62 -21.34
CA LEU A 4 -5.58 -22.60 -19.93
C LEU A 4 -7.07 -22.26 -19.79
N MET A 5 -7.54 -21.23 -20.48
CA MET A 5 -8.96 -20.84 -20.44
C MET A 5 -9.86 -21.92 -21.02
N THR A 6 -9.40 -22.64 -22.05
CA THR A 6 -10.13 -23.80 -22.61
C THR A 6 -10.21 -24.93 -21.59
N TYR A 7 -9.12 -25.23 -20.89
CA TYR A 7 -9.08 -26.22 -19.82
C TYR A 7 -10.03 -25.84 -18.67
N MET A 8 -9.99 -24.59 -18.21
CA MET A 8 -10.92 -24.10 -17.17
C MET A 8 -12.38 -24.31 -17.59
N CYS A 9 -12.74 -23.95 -18.83
CA CYS A 9 -14.09 -24.17 -19.34
C CYS A 9 -14.49 -25.64 -19.46
N SER A 10 -13.54 -26.53 -19.78
CA SER A 10 -13.78 -27.99 -19.79
C SER A 10 -14.07 -28.55 -18.39
N LYS A 11 -13.77 -27.79 -17.33
CA LYS A 11 -13.95 -28.16 -15.92
C LYS A 11 -14.83 -27.16 -15.15
N GLN A 12 -15.60 -26.32 -15.84
CA GLN A 12 -16.34 -25.22 -15.21
C GLN A 12 -17.27 -25.67 -14.09
N ASP A 13 -17.96 -26.81 -14.24
CA ASP A 13 -18.89 -27.33 -13.23
C ASP A 13 -18.20 -27.78 -11.92
N VAL A 14 -16.88 -27.96 -11.94
CA VAL A 14 -16.07 -28.31 -10.76
C VAL A 14 -15.32 -27.08 -10.23
N LEU A 15 -14.99 -26.12 -11.09
CA LEU A 15 -14.15 -24.97 -10.73
C LEU A 15 -14.95 -23.80 -10.18
N SER A 16 -16.00 -23.35 -10.87
CA SER A 16 -16.81 -22.21 -10.43
C SER A 16 -18.12 -22.09 -11.20
N SER A 17 -19.20 -21.81 -10.47
CA SER A 17 -20.49 -21.44 -11.05
C SER A 17 -20.44 -20.10 -11.80
N LYS A 18 -19.50 -19.21 -11.46
CA LYS A 18 -19.42 -17.82 -11.95
C LYS A 18 -18.77 -17.68 -13.33
N ILE A 19 -18.19 -18.75 -13.88
CA ILE A 19 -17.50 -18.70 -15.19
C ILE A 19 -18.31 -19.32 -16.34
N LYS A 20 -19.54 -19.80 -16.09
CA LYS A 20 -20.36 -20.49 -17.11
C LYS A 20 -20.63 -19.61 -18.32
N ASP A 21 -21.16 -18.42 -18.08
CA ASP A 21 -21.45 -17.44 -19.14
C ASP A 21 -20.18 -17.01 -19.89
N CYS A 22 -19.03 -16.99 -19.21
CA CYS A 22 -17.75 -16.68 -19.84
C CYS A 22 -17.32 -17.76 -20.83
N CYS A 23 -17.57 -19.02 -20.53
CA CYS A 23 -17.16 -20.16 -21.35
C CYS A 23 -17.95 -20.28 -22.66
N GLU A 24 -19.13 -19.67 -22.73
CA GLU A 24 -19.93 -19.55 -23.94
C GLU A 24 -19.43 -18.42 -24.88
N LYS A 25 -18.61 -17.50 -24.36
CA LYS A 25 -18.07 -16.39 -25.17
C LYS A 25 -17.02 -16.84 -26.19
N PRO A 26 -16.84 -16.05 -27.26
CA PRO A 26 -15.73 -16.22 -28.20
C PRO A 26 -14.37 -16.18 -27.50
N VAL A 27 -13.36 -16.87 -28.04
CA VAL A 27 -12.03 -17.04 -27.41
C VAL A 27 -11.38 -15.71 -26.97
N MET A 28 -11.56 -14.65 -27.78
CA MET A 28 -11.00 -13.32 -27.51
C MET A 28 -11.62 -12.65 -26.27
N GLU A 29 -12.92 -12.84 -26.03
CA GLU A 29 -13.64 -12.24 -24.90
C GLU A 29 -13.64 -13.16 -23.66
N ARG A 30 -13.62 -14.48 -23.88
CA ARG A 30 -13.63 -15.51 -22.84
C ARG A 30 -12.54 -15.30 -21.81
N SER A 31 -11.32 -15.00 -22.27
CA SER A 31 -10.17 -14.86 -21.39
C SER A 31 -10.35 -13.71 -20.39
N GLN A 32 -10.79 -12.55 -20.88
CA GLN A 32 -11.03 -11.39 -20.01
C GLN A 32 -12.23 -11.61 -19.10
N CYS A 33 -13.31 -12.21 -19.61
CA CYS A 33 -14.49 -12.55 -18.80
C CYS A 33 -14.13 -13.46 -17.62
N ILE A 34 -13.33 -14.50 -17.83
CA ILE A 34 -12.90 -15.40 -16.74
C ILE A 34 -12.03 -14.67 -15.72
N ILE A 35 -11.15 -13.76 -16.15
CA ILE A 35 -10.29 -12.96 -15.27
C ILE A 35 -11.12 -12.00 -14.41
N ASP A 36 -12.18 -11.43 -14.98
CA ASP A 36 -13.05 -10.46 -14.32
C ASP A 36 -14.25 -11.11 -13.59
N ALA A 37 -14.38 -12.43 -13.65
CA ALA A 37 -15.46 -13.15 -12.99
C ALA A 37 -15.36 -12.99 -11.46
N ASP A 38 -16.51 -12.80 -10.82
CA ASP A 38 -16.59 -12.75 -9.36
C ASP A 38 -16.18 -14.10 -8.73
N PHE A 39 -15.73 -14.05 -7.47
CA PHE A 39 -15.47 -15.26 -6.70
C PHE A 39 -16.75 -16.07 -6.48
N ASP A 40 -16.62 -17.40 -6.48
CA ASP A 40 -17.74 -18.27 -6.15
C ASP A 40 -18.04 -18.24 -4.65
N ASP A 41 -19.23 -18.71 -4.29
CA ASP A 41 -19.65 -18.76 -2.90
C ASP A 41 -18.76 -19.73 -2.10
N THR A 42 -18.35 -19.35 -0.90
CA THR A 42 -17.55 -20.21 -0.03
C THR A 42 -18.34 -21.49 0.29
N PRO A 43 -17.81 -22.69 -0.02
CA PRO A 43 -18.53 -23.94 0.23
C PRO A 43 -18.88 -24.13 1.70
N GLU A 44 -20.04 -24.74 1.97
CA GLU A 44 -20.46 -25.12 3.31
C GLU A 44 -19.66 -26.34 3.83
N GLY A 45 -19.61 -26.50 5.15
CA GLY A 45 -19.04 -27.70 5.79
C GLY A 45 -17.51 -27.82 5.68
N LEU A 46 -16.81 -26.73 5.41
CA LEU A 46 -15.34 -26.72 5.38
C LEU A 46 -14.74 -27.05 6.76
N PRO A 47 -13.72 -27.92 6.83
CA PRO A 47 -13.05 -28.25 8.08
C PRO A 47 -12.42 -27.03 8.76
N SER A 48 -12.30 -27.09 10.09
CA SER A 48 -11.70 -26.04 10.89
C SER A 48 -10.20 -25.92 10.64
N LEU A 49 -9.75 -24.71 10.28
CA LEU A 49 -8.32 -24.42 10.13
C LEU A 49 -7.60 -24.48 11.49
N VAL A 50 -8.27 -24.09 12.57
CA VAL A 50 -7.67 -24.11 13.91
C VAL A 50 -7.43 -25.54 14.36
N GLU A 51 -8.37 -26.44 14.11
CA GLU A 51 -8.19 -27.86 14.44
C GLU A 51 -6.98 -28.45 13.70
N LYS A 52 -6.88 -28.20 12.38
CA LYS A 52 -5.83 -28.77 11.54
C LYS A 52 -4.44 -28.13 11.71
N TYR A 53 -4.38 -26.80 11.77
CA TYR A 53 -3.12 -26.05 11.70
C TYR A 53 -2.63 -25.55 13.07
N ILE A 54 -3.40 -25.76 14.14
CA ILE A 54 -3.01 -25.30 15.49
C ILE A 54 -3.21 -26.38 16.54
N GLN A 55 -4.35 -27.07 16.57
CA GLN A 55 -4.62 -28.04 17.64
C GLN A 55 -4.07 -29.44 17.35
N ASP A 56 -3.84 -29.78 16.08
CA ASP A 56 -3.22 -31.05 15.70
C ASP A 56 -1.78 -31.13 16.24
N LYS A 57 -1.48 -32.22 16.95
CA LYS A 57 -0.16 -32.46 17.55
C LYS A 57 0.91 -32.74 16.49
N GLU A 58 0.51 -33.14 15.29
CA GLU A 58 1.40 -33.49 14.19
C GLU A 58 1.68 -32.30 13.25
N VAL A 59 1.29 -31.06 13.60
CA VAL A 59 1.57 -29.85 12.80
C VAL A 59 3.04 -29.73 12.45
N CYS A 60 3.93 -29.80 13.45
CA CYS A 60 5.38 -29.67 13.20
C CYS A 60 5.94 -30.81 12.36
N LYS A 61 5.47 -32.04 12.60
CA LYS A 61 5.88 -33.20 11.80
C LYS A 61 5.47 -33.04 10.34
N SER A 62 4.26 -32.55 10.09
CA SER A 62 3.74 -32.33 8.73
C SER A 62 4.49 -31.18 8.04
N PHE A 63 4.75 -30.11 8.77
CA PHE A 63 5.55 -28.97 8.30
C PHE A 63 6.98 -29.38 7.94
N GLU A 64 7.65 -30.17 8.78
CA GLU A 64 9.03 -30.61 8.55
C GLU A 64 9.14 -31.69 7.45
N ALA A 65 8.15 -32.57 7.34
CA ALA A 65 8.14 -33.64 6.33
C ALA A 65 7.91 -33.11 4.90
N GLY A 66 7.24 -31.98 4.74
CA GLY A 66 6.84 -31.46 3.43
C GLY A 66 6.54 -29.96 3.44
N HIS A 67 7.52 -29.16 3.83
CA HIS A 67 7.42 -27.70 4.01
C HIS A 67 6.56 -26.99 2.95
N ASP A 68 6.95 -27.09 1.68
CA ASP A 68 6.30 -26.34 0.60
C ASP A 68 4.87 -26.85 0.34
N ALA A 69 4.65 -28.16 0.44
CA ALA A 69 3.32 -28.75 0.25
C ALA A 69 2.38 -28.35 1.38
N PHE A 70 2.86 -28.36 2.62
CA PHE A 70 2.11 -27.95 3.80
C PHE A 70 1.70 -26.48 3.73
N LEU A 71 2.64 -25.58 3.37
CA LEU A 71 2.33 -24.16 3.21
C LEU A 71 1.43 -23.88 2.01
N SER A 72 1.60 -24.61 0.90
CA SER A 72 0.71 -24.49 -0.27
C SER A 72 -0.72 -24.88 0.08
N GLU A 73 -0.90 -25.95 0.86
CA GLU A 73 -2.22 -26.37 1.35
C GLU A 73 -2.79 -25.33 2.32
N PHE A 74 -1.99 -24.81 3.25
CA PHE A 74 -2.42 -23.73 4.15
C PHE A 74 -2.89 -22.51 3.37
N ILE A 75 -2.12 -22.06 2.36
CA ILE A 75 -2.49 -20.93 1.50
C ILE A 75 -3.80 -21.22 0.77
N TYR A 76 -3.96 -22.42 0.19
CA TYR A 76 -5.20 -22.82 -0.49
C TYR A 76 -6.41 -22.78 0.45
N GLU A 77 -6.30 -23.44 1.60
CA GLU A 77 -7.37 -23.55 2.59
C GLU A 77 -7.72 -22.18 3.21
N TYR A 78 -6.73 -21.31 3.45
CA TYR A 78 -6.96 -19.97 3.96
C TYR A 78 -7.57 -19.06 2.87
N SER A 79 -7.05 -19.07 1.64
CA SER A 79 -7.54 -18.23 0.53
C SER A 79 -9.00 -18.49 0.20
N ARG A 80 -9.39 -19.77 0.07
CA ARG A 80 -10.75 -20.15 -0.35
C ARG A 80 -11.83 -19.80 0.69
N ARG A 81 -11.44 -19.47 1.92
CA ARG A 81 -12.33 -19.04 3.02
C ARG A 81 -12.39 -17.52 3.17
N HIS A 82 -11.45 -16.80 2.56
CA HIS A 82 -11.27 -15.36 2.75
C HIS A 82 -11.20 -14.60 1.41
N PRO A 83 -12.24 -14.65 0.56
CA PRO A 83 -12.29 -13.89 -0.69
C PRO A 83 -12.24 -12.37 -0.49
N GLU A 84 -12.54 -11.89 0.72
CA GLU A 84 -12.45 -10.49 1.13
C GLU A 84 -11.02 -10.00 1.40
N PHE A 85 -10.03 -10.90 1.39
CA PHE A 85 -8.62 -10.55 1.58
C PHE A 85 -7.89 -10.46 0.24
N SER A 86 -6.92 -9.55 0.18
CA SER A 86 -5.98 -9.46 -0.94
C SER A 86 -5.02 -10.66 -0.96
N THR A 87 -4.55 -11.03 -2.14
CA THR A 87 -3.49 -12.05 -2.30
C THR A 87 -2.26 -11.71 -1.45
N GLN A 88 -1.88 -10.44 -1.37
CA GLN A 88 -0.73 -9.98 -0.58
C GLN A 88 -0.96 -10.16 0.92
N LEU A 89 -2.17 -9.95 1.45
CA LEU A 89 -2.49 -10.20 2.84
C LEU A 89 -2.48 -11.71 3.14
N ILE A 90 -3.06 -12.54 2.27
CA ILE A 90 -3.00 -14.00 2.42
C ILE A 90 -1.55 -14.48 2.49
N LEU A 91 -0.69 -14.03 1.57
CA LEU A 91 0.74 -14.36 1.57
C LEU A 91 1.43 -13.87 2.85
N ARG A 92 1.00 -12.75 3.42
CA ARG A 92 1.53 -12.24 4.69
C ARG A 92 1.14 -13.09 5.88
N VAL A 93 -0.11 -13.54 5.92
CA VAL A 93 -0.59 -14.49 6.94
C VAL A 93 0.18 -15.80 6.83
N ALA A 94 0.32 -16.35 5.62
CA ALA A 94 1.09 -17.57 5.38
C ALA A 94 2.56 -17.42 5.78
N LYS A 95 3.21 -16.31 5.42
CA LYS A 95 4.60 -16.05 5.80
C LYS A 95 4.76 -15.89 7.32
N GLY A 96 3.82 -15.20 7.97
CA GLY A 96 3.82 -15.08 9.43
C GLY A 96 3.67 -16.44 10.12
N TYR A 97 2.83 -17.32 9.57
CA TYR A 97 2.63 -18.67 10.09
C TYR A 97 3.85 -19.55 9.89
N GLU A 98 4.46 -19.51 8.69
CA GLU A 98 5.73 -20.17 8.39
C GLU A 98 6.81 -19.76 9.40
N THR A 99 7.04 -18.46 9.58
CA THR A 99 8.04 -17.94 10.54
C THR A 99 7.74 -18.35 11.98
N LEU A 100 6.46 -18.41 12.36
CA LEU A 100 6.05 -18.90 13.68
C LEU A 100 6.42 -20.39 13.84
N LEU A 101 6.13 -21.23 12.86
CA LEU A 101 6.45 -22.67 12.91
C LEU A 101 7.96 -22.93 12.85
N GLU A 102 8.71 -22.22 12.02
CA GLU A 102 10.17 -22.31 11.93
C GLU A 102 10.86 -22.08 13.30
N LYS A 103 10.24 -21.24 14.14
CA LYS A 103 10.65 -20.98 15.52
C LYS A 103 10.09 -22.02 16.49
N CYS A 104 8.77 -22.25 16.47
CA CYS A 104 8.08 -23.02 17.49
C CYS A 104 8.31 -24.53 17.39
N CYS A 105 8.49 -25.07 16.19
CA CYS A 105 8.79 -26.50 16.03
C CYS A 105 10.15 -26.91 16.61
N LYS A 106 11.02 -25.95 16.88
CA LYS A 106 12.32 -26.16 17.56
C LYS A 106 12.26 -25.90 19.07
N ALA A 107 11.10 -25.49 19.61
CA ALA A 107 10.93 -25.22 21.04
C ALA A 107 10.73 -26.52 21.83
N ALA A 108 10.94 -26.46 23.15
CA ALA A 108 10.73 -27.61 24.03
C ALA A 108 9.25 -28.07 24.06
N ASN A 109 8.31 -27.14 23.90
CA ASN A 109 6.89 -27.42 23.76
C ASN A 109 6.32 -26.69 22.53
N PRO A 110 6.36 -27.30 21.33
CA PRO A 110 5.92 -26.66 20.11
C PRO A 110 4.45 -26.22 20.13
N ALA A 111 3.56 -27.11 20.59
CA ALA A 111 2.12 -26.86 20.63
C ALA A 111 1.75 -25.65 21.49
N GLU A 112 2.42 -25.48 22.63
CA GLU A 112 2.25 -24.30 23.47
C GLU A 112 2.83 -23.04 22.81
N CYS A 113 3.95 -23.16 22.10
CA CYS A 113 4.60 -22.03 21.45
C CYS A 113 3.76 -21.41 20.32
N TYR A 114 3.12 -22.21 19.46
CA TYR A 114 2.26 -21.70 18.39
C TYR A 114 0.77 -21.62 18.76
N ALA A 115 0.41 -21.84 20.04
CA ALA A 115 -0.99 -21.83 20.48
C ALA A 115 -1.71 -20.50 20.21
N ASN A 116 -0.98 -19.38 20.23
CA ASN A 116 -1.52 -18.04 19.94
C ASN A 116 -1.39 -17.63 18.46
N ALA A 117 -1.14 -18.56 17.55
CA ALA A 117 -0.96 -18.28 16.12
C ALA A 117 -2.11 -17.42 15.56
N VAL A 118 -3.37 -17.71 15.91
CA VAL A 118 -4.52 -16.92 15.43
C VAL A 118 -4.37 -15.44 15.82
N GLU A 119 -3.99 -15.16 17.06
CA GLU A 119 -3.84 -13.78 17.55
C GLU A 119 -2.70 -13.06 16.83
N GLU A 120 -1.55 -13.71 16.66
CA GLU A 120 -0.39 -13.15 15.96
C GLU A 120 -0.72 -12.87 14.49
N LEU A 121 -1.37 -13.81 13.80
CA LEU A 121 -1.75 -13.67 12.40
C LEU A 121 -2.84 -12.59 12.20
N ASN A 122 -3.77 -12.46 13.14
CA ASN A 122 -4.79 -11.41 13.12
C ASN A 122 -4.20 -9.99 13.16
N LYS A 123 -2.98 -9.80 13.70
CA LYS A 123 -2.30 -8.49 13.67
C LYS A 123 -2.05 -8.02 12.23
N HIS A 124 -1.71 -8.93 11.32
CA HIS A 124 -1.51 -8.60 9.90
C HIS A 124 -2.82 -8.17 9.22
N ILE A 125 -3.93 -8.81 9.57
CA ILE A 125 -5.27 -8.49 9.05
C ILE A 125 -5.68 -7.10 9.54
N LYS A 126 -5.60 -6.89 10.86
CA LYS A 126 -5.98 -5.63 11.50
C LYS A 126 -5.17 -4.45 10.96
N GLU A 127 -3.86 -4.58 10.86
CA GLU A 127 -3.00 -3.54 10.28
C GLU A 127 -3.43 -3.17 8.85
N THR A 128 -3.76 -4.17 8.03
CA THR A 128 -4.17 -3.93 6.64
C THR A 128 -5.53 -3.23 6.57
N GLN A 129 -6.48 -3.68 7.39
CA GLN A 129 -7.80 -3.05 7.51
C GLN A 129 -7.67 -1.59 7.98
N ASP A 130 -6.87 -1.33 9.02
CA ASP A 130 -6.66 0.01 9.56
C ASP A 130 -6.03 0.95 8.53
N VAL A 131 -5.05 0.48 7.75
CA VAL A 131 -4.43 1.24 6.66
C VAL A 131 -5.45 1.59 5.58
N VAL A 132 -6.22 0.61 5.09
CA VAL A 132 -7.22 0.84 4.03
C VAL A 132 -8.31 1.78 4.53
N LYS A 133 -8.84 1.54 5.74
CA LYS A 133 -9.86 2.38 6.37
C LYS A 133 -9.39 3.82 6.52
N THR A 134 -8.23 4.05 7.14
CA THR A 134 -7.70 5.40 7.38
C THR A 134 -7.49 6.18 6.07
N ASN A 135 -6.93 5.53 5.04
CA ASN A 135 -6.69 6.22 3.76
C ASN A 135 -7.99 6.45 2.97
N CYS A 136 -8.95 5.52 3.03
CA CYS A 136 -10.26 5.75 2.44
C CYS A 136 -11.03 6.87 3.15
N GLU A 137 -11.04 6.91 4.49
CA GLU A 137 -11.66 7.99 5.27
C GLU A 137 -11.04 9.35 4.94
N LEU A 138 -9.70 9.42 4.84
CA LEU A 138 -9.00 10.64 4.41
C LEU A 138 -9.46 11.10 3.03
N LEU A 139 -9.52 10.17 2.06
CA LEU A 139 -9.95 10.48 0.70
C LEU A 139 -11.43 10.89 0.63
N THR A 140 -12.33 10.17 1.29
CA THR A 140 -13.77 10.44 1.22
C THR A 140 -14.15 11.72 1.96
N THR A 141 -13.41 12.07 3.02
CA THR A 141 -13.70 13.26 3.84
C THR A 141 -13.11 14.53 3.22
N HIS A 142 -11.90 14.47 2.67
CA HIS A 142 -11.15 15.65 2.22
C HIS A 142 -11.01 15.75 0.69
N GLY A 143 -11.34 14.68 -0.05
CA GLY A 143 -11.25 14.65 -1.50
C GLY A 143 -9.85 14.36 -2.05
N GLU A 144 -9.79 14.17 -3.38
CA GLU A 144 -8.56 13.80 -4.09
C GLU A 144 -7.39 14.79 -3.93
N PRO A 145 -7.60 16.13 -3.96
CA PRO A 145 -6.49 17.08 -3.85
C PRO A 145 -5.75 16.98 -2.51
N ASP A 146 -6.49 16.88 -1.40
CA ASP A 146 -5.92 16.76 -0.06
C ASP A 146 -5.33 15.38 0.19
N PHE A 147 -5.95 14.32 -0.35
CA PHE A 147 -5.38 12.98 -0.31
C PHE A 147 -4.02 12.93 -1.04
N LEU A 148 -3.93 13.51 -2.24
CA LEU A 148 -2.68 13.63 -2.98
C LEU A 148 -1.64 14.45 -2.19
N LYS A 149 -2.03 15.57 -1.59
CA LYS A 149 -1.15 16.39 -0.73
C LYS A 149 -0.59 15.57 0.43
N ALA A 150 -1.43 14.81 1.15
CA ALA A 150 -1.01 13.95 2.24
C ALA A 150 -0.03 12.85 1.79
N LEU A 151 -0.28 12.23 0.63
CA LEU A 151 0.63 11.25 0.03
C LEU A 151 1.99 11.87 -0.32
N LEU A 152 1.99 13.05 -0.95
CA LEU A 152 3.22 13.76 -1.30
C LEU A 152 4.04 14.10 -0.06
N ILE A 153 3.41 14.63 0.99
CA ILE A 153 4.08 14.90 2.26
C ILE A 153 4.69 13.60 2.83
N ARG A 154 3.88 12.54 2.93
CA ARG A 154 4.28 11.25 3.52
C ARG A 154 5.46 10.64 2.78
N TYR A 155 5.41 10.57 1.45
CA TYR A 155 6.44 9.89 0.65
C TYR A 155 7.66 10.77 0.36
N THR A 156 7.53 12.10 0.36
CA THR A 156 8.70 12.99 0.31
C THR A 156 9.54 12.85 1.58
N LYS A 157 8.90 12.72 2.76
CA LYS A 157 9.62 12.45 4.02
C LYS A 157 10.39 11.14 3.99
N LYS A 158 9.78 10.08 3.44
CA LYS A 158 10.36 8.73 3.37
C LYS A 158 11.46 8.60 2.31
N MET A 159 11.32 9.30 1.20
CA MET A 159 12.17 9.14 0.00
C MET A 159 12.50 10.51 -0.62
N PRO A 160 13.16 11.43 0.11
CA PRO A 160 13.41 12.79 -0.35
C PRO A 160 14.33 12.88 -1.59
N GLN A 161 15.08 11.81 -1.90
CA GLN A 161 15.90 11.70 -3.10
C GLN A 161 15.09 11.58 -4.40
N VAL A 162 13.84 11.13 -4.32
CA VAL A 162 12.99 10.93 -5.50
C VAL A 162 12.66 12.27 -6.14
N SER A 163 12.71 12.36 -7.47
CA SER A 163 12.36 13.59 -8.18
C SER A 163 10.92 14.02 -7.90
N THR A 164 10.66 15.32 -7.91
CA THR A 164 9.32 15.86 -7.62
C THR A 164 8.27 15.34 -8.61
N ASP A 165 8.62 15.23 -9.90
CA ASP A 165 7.74 14.67 -10.92
C ASP A 165 7.41 13.19 -10.66
N THR A 166 8.40 12.41 -10.21
CA THR A 166 8.17 10.99 -9.85
C THR A 166 7.28 10.87 -8.62
N LEU A 167 7.48 11.71 -7.59
CA LEU A 167 6.61 11.76 -6.41
C LEU A 167 5.17 12.10 -6.81
N LEU A 168 4.99 13.05 -7.74
CA LEU A 168 3.68 13.44 -8.26
C LEU A 168 3.03 12.31 -9.08
N GLU A 169 3.79 11.64 -9.93
CA GLU A 169 3.32 10.48 -10.71
C GLU A 169 2.83 9.37 -9.77
N ILE A 170 3.65 8.98 -8.80
CA ILE A 170 3.32 7.92 -7.83
C ILE A 170 2.13 8.33 -6.96
N GLY A 171 2.12 9.58 -6.47
CA GLY A 171 1.02 10.14 -5.69
C GLY A 171 -0.29 10.06 -6.45
N LYS A 172 -0.32 10.47 -7.72
CA LYS A 172 -1.51 10.38 -8.59
C LYS A 172 -1.95 8.94 -8.82
N LYS A 173 -1.01 8.00 -9.04
CA LYS A 173 -1.32 6.57 -9.16
C LYS A 173 -1.97 6.06 -7.87
N MET A 174 -1.45 6.40 -6.70
CA MET A 174 -2.03 6.02 -5.41
C MET A 174 -3.40 6.67 -5.16
N THR A 175 -3.60 7.94 -5.54
CA THR A 175 -4.91 8.59 -5.51
C THR A 175 -5.91 7.85 -6.40
N ALA A 176 -5.51 7.44 -7.60
CA ALA A 176 -6.34 6.65 -8.51
C ALA A 176 -6.72 5.26 -7.94
N VAL A 177 -5.83 4.64 -7.14
CA VAL A 177 -6.19 3.43 -6.38
C VAL A 177 -7.29 3.74 -5.37
N GLY A 178 -7.12 4.83 -4.60
CA GLY A 178 -8.12 5.25 -3.61
C GLY A 178 -9.48 5.53 -4.24
N THR A 179 -9.54 6.30 -5.33
CA THR A 179 -10.81 6.65 -6.00
C THR A 179 -11.51 5.42 -6.58
N LYS A 180 -10.74 4.47 -7.11
CA LYS A 180 -11.28 3.21 -7.62
C LYS A 180 -11.80 2.30 -6.51
N CYS A 181 -11.05 2.14 -5.44
CA CYS A 181 -11.30 1.08 -4.46
C CYS A 181 -12.16 1.52 -3.26
N CYS A 182 -12.07 2.77 -2.81
CA CYS A 182 -12.77 3.21 -1.60
C CYS A 182 -14.29 3.32 -1.77
N GLN A 183 -14.78 3.40 -3.01
CA GLN A 183 -16.20 3.40 -3.34
C GLN A 183 -16.82 2.00 -3.36
N LEU A 184 -15.99 0.95 -3.29
CA LEU A 184 -16.48 -0.43 -3.26
C LEU A 184 -17.04 -0.80 -1.87
N PRO A 185 -17.89 -1.83 -1.79
CA PRO A 185 -18.25 -2.48 -0.54
C PRO A 185 -17.00 -2.89 0.26
N GLU A 186 -17.10 -2.87 1.59
CA GLU A 186 -15.96 -3.03 2.51
C GLU A 186 -15.14 -4.30 2.22
N GLU A 187 -15.82 -5.41 1.96
CA GLU A 187 -15.25 -6.71 1.63
C GLU A 187 -14.45 -6.72 0.31
N ARG A 188 -14.68 -5.76 -0.60
CA ARG A 188 -13.93 -5.64 -1.87
C ARG A 188 -12.80 -4.61 -1.79
N ARG A 189 -12.70 -3.82 -0.71
CA ARG A 189 -11.71 -2.74 -0.59
C ARG A 189 -10.29 -3.25 -0.45
N LEU A 190 -10.07 -4.26 0.41
CA LEU A 190 -8.73 -4.84 0.61
C LEU A 190 -8.15 -5.44 -0.68
N PRO A 191 -8.82 -6.39 -1.36
CA PRO A 191 -8.29 -7.00 -2.58
C PRO A 191 -8.09 -5.98 -3.70
N CYS A 192 -8.99 -4.99 -3.83
CA CYS A 192 -8.81 -3.91 -4.79
C CYS A 192 -7.57 -3.06 -4.47
N SER A 193 -7.52 -2.49 -3.26
CA SER A 193 -6.50 -1.50 -2.91
C SER A 193 -5.10 -2.08 -2.84
N GLU A 194 -4.91 -3.23 -2.17
CA GLU A 194 -3.59 -3.83 -2.03
C GLU A 194 -3.07 -4.38 -3.36
N GLY A 195 -3.96 -4.90 -4.21
CA GLY A 195 -3.62 -5.36 -5.56
C GLY A 195 -3.00 -4.25 -6.40
N TYR A 196 -3.70 -3.12 -6.58
CA TYR A 196 -3.17 -2.00 -7.36
C TYR A 196 -1.99 -1.30 -6.67
N LEU A 197 -2.02 -1.18 -5.33
CA LEU A 197 -0.90 -0.59 -4.59
C LEU A 197 0.38 -1.42 -4.74
N SER A 198 0.28 -2.75 -4.81
CA SER A 198 1.43 -3.62 -5.04
C SER A 198 2.13 -3.33 -6.37
N VAL A 199 1.37 -2.96 -7.41
CA VAL A 199 1.91 -2.54 -8.71
C VAL A 199 2.64 -1.21 -8.59
N VAL A 200 2.05 -0.22 -7.91
CA VAL A 200 2.70 1.09 -7.69
C VAL A 200 4.01 0.94 -6.90
N ILE A 201 4.02 0.10 -5.87
CA ILE A 201 5.23 -0.17 -5.10
C ILE A 201 6.25 -0.95 -5.93
N HIS A 202 5.82 -1.88 -6.77
CA HIS A 202 6.71 -2.60 -7.69
C HIS A 202 7.39 -1.67 -8.68
N ASP A 203 6.67 -0.71 -9.28
CA ASP A 203 7.25 0.34 -10.12
C ASP A 203 8.36 1.10 -9.38
N MET A 204 8.17 1.37 -8.08
CA MET A 204 9.19 2.03 -7.27
C MET A 204 10.42 1.14 -7.06
N CYS A 205 10.23 -0.16 -6.82
CA CYS A 205 11.34 -1.09 -6.70
C CYS A 205 12.13 -1.26 -8.00
N ARG A 206 11.46 -1.28 -9.15
CA ARG A 206 12.15 -1.30 -10.45
C ARG A 206 13.01 -0.04 -10.67
N ARG A 207 12.52 1.12 -10.23
CA ARG A 207 13.30 2.36 -10.26
C ARG A 207 14.49 2.31 -9.32
N GLN A 208 14.34 1.75 -8.12
CA GLN A 208 15.43 1.54 -7.15
C GLN A 208 16.57 0.70 -7.75
N GLU A 209 16.26 -0.30 -8.57
CA GLU A 209 17.27 -1.13 -9.25
C GLU A 209 18.11 -0.34 -10.26
N THR A 210 17.51 0.64 -10.95
CA THR A 210 18.18 1.44 -11.99
C THR A 210 18.79 2.74 -11.47
N THR A 211 18.16 3.35 -10.46
CA THR A 211 18.51 4.65 -9.88
C THR A 211 18.32 4.54 -8.37
N PRO A 212 19.36 4.17 -7.61
CA PRO A 212 19.25 3.98 -6.17
C PRO A 212 18.71 5.22 -5.45
N ILE A 213 17.65 5.03 -4.66
CA ILE A 213 16.94 6.07 -3.93
C ILE A 213 17.54 6.21 -2.52
N ASN A 214 17.39 5.17 -1.69
CA ASN A 214 18.02 5.08 -0.37
C ASN A 214 17.99 3.63 0.16
N ASP A 215 18.68 3.39 1.27
CA ASP A 215 18.82 2.05 1.87
C ASP A 215 17.48 1.50 2.39
N ASN A 216 16.57 2.37 2.86
CA ASN A 216 15.26 1.94 3.36
C ASN A 216 14.41 1.37 2.22
N VAL A 217 14.40 2.04 1.06
CA VAL A 217 13.72 1.58 -0.15
C VAL A 217 14.37 0.29 -0.67
N SER A 218 15.71 0.23 -0.70
CA SER A 218 16.43 -0.97 -1.07
C SER A 218 16.01 -2.16 -0.21
N HIS A 219 16.00 -1.99 1.11
CA HIS A 219 15.58 -3.02 2.07
C HIS A 219 14.14 -3.46 1.82
N CYS A 220 13.18 -2.53 1.75
CA CYS A 220 11.78 -2.88 1.54
C CYS A 220 11.53 -3.59 0.19
N CYS A 221 12.32 -3.29 -0.83
CA CYS A 221 12.20 -3.93 -2.14
C CYS A 221 12.76 -5.35 -2.18
N SER A 222 13.87 -5.61 -1.47
CA SER A 222 14.61 -6.88 -1.50
C SER A 222 14.23 -7.87 -0.40
N ASP A 223 13.64 -7.43 0.71
CA ASP A 223 13.42 -8.27 1.90
C ASP A 223 12.34 -9.35 1.68
N SER A 224 11.06 -8.97 1.68
CA SER A 224 9.95 -9.91 1.48
C SER A 224 8.83 -9.31 0.66
N TYR A 225 8.37 -10.03 -0.37
CA TYR A 225 7.24 -9.60 -1.19
C TYR A 225 5.96 -9.44 -0.36
N ALA A 226 5.70 -10.35 0.59
CA ALA A 226 4.52 -10.32 1.45
C ALA A 226 4.50 -9.14 2.43
N TYR A 227 5.68 -8.72 2.90
CA TYR A 227 5.86 -7.58 3.82
C TYR A 227 6.21 -6.27 3.12
N ARG A 228 6.35 -6.26 1.78
CA ARG A 228 6.76 -5.07 1.03
C ARG A 228 5.88 -3.86 1.31
N ARG A 229 4.55 -3.99 1.20
CA ARG A 229 3.62 -2.88 1.49
C ARG A 229 3.73 -2.37 2.93
N PRO A 230 3.61 -3.22 3.98
CA PRO A 230 3.86 -2.80 5.36
C PRO A 230 5.23 -2.13 5.58
N CYS A 231 6.29 -2.65 4.95
CA CYS A 231 7.62 -2.05 5.04
C CYS A 231 7.61 -0.60 4.55
N PHE A 232 7.07 -0.34 3.35
CA PHE A 232 6.93 1.02 2.82
C PHE A 232 6.06 1.92 3.73
N THR A 233 4.98 1.37 4.30
CA THR A 233 4.14 2.07 5.28
C THR A 233 4.92 2.46 6.54
N ALA A 234 5.76 1.56 7.06
CA ALA A 234 6.55 1.76 8.28
C ALA A 234 7.82 2.60 8.09
N MET A 235 8.28 2.84 6.86
CA MET A 235 9.50 3.63 6.60
C MET A 235 9.47 4.98 7.33
N GLY A 236 10.55 5.28 8.06
CA GLY A 236 10.74 6.59 8.68
C GLY A 236 11.25 7.64 7.69
N VAL A 237 11.61 8.81 8.22
CA VAL A 237 12.40 9.79 7.48
C VAL A 237 13.78 9.23 7.21
N ASP A 238 14.33 9.44 6.01
CA ASP A 238 15.71 9.06 5.72
C ASP A 238 16.70 9.97 6.47
N THR A 239 17.40 9.41 7.46
CA THR A 239 18.37 10.12 8.29
C THR A 239 19.71 10.35 7.59
N LYS A 240 19.98 9.65 6.49
CA LYS A 240 21.20 9.81 5.69
C LYS A 240 21.04 10.85 4.58
N TYR A 241 19.82 11.32 4.34
CA TYR A 241 19.58 12.34 3.34
C TYR A 241 20.21 13.67 3.73
N VAL A 242 21.00 14.24 2.82
CA VAL A 242 21.61 15.57 2.97
C VAL A 242 20.73 16.56 2.20
N PRO A 243 20.01 17.47 2.88
CA PRO A 243 19.16 18.43 2.21
C PRO A 243 19.97 19.41 1.35
N PRO A 244 19.50 19.77 0.15
CA PRO A 244 20.11 20.85 -0.62
C PRO A 244 19.97 22.17 0.14
N ALA A 245 20.80 23.16 -0.23
CA ALA A 245 20.66 24.51 0.27
C ALA A 245 19.25 25.07 -0.03
N PHE A 246 18.78 25.96 0.84
CA PHE A 246 17.55 26.69 0.58
C PHE A 246 17.75 27.61 -0.62
N ASP A 247 16.85 27.54 -1.59
CA ASP A 247 16.87 28.34 -2.80
C ASP A 247 15.55 29.12 -2.90
N PRO A 248 15.54 30.45 -2.72
CA PRO A 248 14.32 31.24 -2.82
C PRO A 248 13.57 31.07 -4.15
N GLU A 249 14.27 30.75 -5.25
CA GLU A 249 13.67 30.54 -6.57
C GLU A 249 12.87 29.24 -6.66
N MET A 250 13.01 28.35 -5.67
CA MET A 250 12.24 27.10 -5.59
C MET A 250 10.79 27.30 -5.10
N PHE A 251 10.46 28.52 -4.65
CA PHE A 251 9.13 28.87 -4.21
C PHE A 251 8.15 28.71 -5.36
N ASN A 252 7.19 27.81 -5.18
CA ASN A 252 6.28 27.40 -6.24
C ASN A 252 4.86 27.88 -5.93
N PHE A 253 4.16 28.40 -6.94
CA PHE A 253 2.77 28.82 -6.83
C PHE A 253 1.77 27.64 -6.87
N ASP A 254 2.25 26.40 -6.86
CA ASP A 254 1.47 25.23 -6.45
C ASP A 254 1.84 24.83 -5.01
N GLU A 255 0.85 24.90 -4.11
CA GLU A 255 0.97 24.55 -2.69
C GLU A 255 1.66 23.19 -2.47
N LYS A 256 1.31 22.18 -3.26
CA LYS A 256 1.84 20.81 -3.10
C LYS A 256 3.30 20.77 -3.51
N LEU A 257 3.67 21.44 -4.60
CA LEU A 257 5.05 21.53 -5.05
C LEU A 257 5.90 22.34 -4.07
N LEU A 258 5.36 23.42 -3.51
CA LEU A 258 5.99 24.18 -2.43
C LEU A 258 6.29 23.27 -1.23
N LEU A 259 5.30 22.50 -0.75
CA LEU A 259 5.47 21.59 0.38
C LEU A 259 6.48 20.49 0.10
N VAL A 260 6.44 19.84 -1.07
CA VAL A 260 7.45 18.84 -1.48
C VAL A 260 8.84 19.47 -1.47
N ASN A 261 8.97 20.67 -2.04
CA ASN A 261 10.22 21.39 -2.07
C ASN A 261 10.73 21.67 -0.66
N LEU A 262 9.90 22.22 0.24
CA LEU A 262 10.28 22.53 1.61
C LEU A 262 10.66 21.28 2.41
N ILE A 263 9.90 20.18 2.29
CA ILE A 263 10.21 18.91 2.97
C ILE A 263 11.55 18.36 2.49
N LYS A 264 11.89 18.50 1.20
CA LYS A 264 13.24 18.15 0.72
C LYS A 264 14.35 18.98 1.34
N ARG A 265 14.09 20.16 1.90
CA ARG A 265 15.11 20.98 2.61
C ARG A 265 15.06 20.72 4.12
N LYS A 266 13.89 20.37 4.65
CA LYS A 266 13.67 20.04 6.06
C LYS A 266 12.79 18.78 6.18
N PRO A 267 13.35 17.56 6.01
CA PRO A 267 12.56 16.33 6.05
C PRO A 267 11.84 16.07 7.38
N GLN A 268 12.36 16.65 8.46
CA GLN A 268 11.81 16.56 9.82
C GLN A 268 10.68 17.58 10.10
N MET A 269 10.15 18.25 9.07
CA MET A 269 9.01 19.16 9.20
C MET A 269 7.86 18.50 9.97
N THR A 270 7.40 19.14 11.04
CA THR A 270 6.25 18.66 11.82
C THR A 270 4.94 18.93 11.08
N GLU A 271 3.86 18.28 11.51
CA GLU A 271 2.52 18.54 10.94
C GLU A 271 2.08 19.98 11.19
N GLU A 272 2.42 20.56 12.34
CA GLU A 272 2.13 21.95 12.68
C GLU A 272 2.90 22.93 11.78
N GLN A 273 4.18 22.65 11.50
CA GLN A 273 4.98 23.47 10.59
C GLN A 273 4.41 23.42 9.17
N ILE A 274 4.06 22.23 8.69
CA ILE A 274 3.44 22.04 7.36
C ILE A 274 2.12 22.80 7.28
N LYS A 275 1.26 22.64 8.30
CA LYS A 275 -0.02 23.34 8.37
C LYS A 275 0.16 24.86 8.38
N THR A 276 1.06 25.38 9.20
CA THR A 276 1.34 26.83 9.28
C THR A 276 1.73 27.41 7.92
N ILE A 277 2.58 26.71 7.18
CA ILE A 277 3.03 27.15 5.86
C ILE A 277 1.92 27.04 4.81
N ALA A 278 1.14 25.95 4.85
CA ALA A 278 -0.03 25.75 3.97
C ALA A 278 -1.11 26.82 4.19
N ASP A 279 -1.41 27.16 5.45
CA ASP A 279 -2.36 28.22 5.81
C ASP A 279 -1.87 29.58 5.32
N GLY A 280 -0.56 29.86 5.46
CA GLY A 280 0.07 31.07 4.93
C GLY A 280 0.01 31.16 3.40
N PHE A 281 0.24 30.05 2.70
CA PHE A 281 0.09 29.96 1.24
C PHE A 281 -1.34 30.24 0.80
N THR A 282 -2.32 29.64 1.46
CA THR A 282 -3.75 29.84 1.17
C THR A 282 -4.13 31.30 1.37
N ALA A 283 -3.72 31.91 2.49
CA ALA A 283 -3.98 33.32 2.77
C ALA A 283 -3.37 34.26 1.73
N MET A 284 -2.14 33.98 1.27
CA MET A 284 -1.50 34.72 0.18
C MET A 284 -2.32 34.63 -1.11
N VAL A 285 -2.70 33.43 -1.54
CA VAL A 285 -3.49 33.21 -2.76
C VAL A 285 -4.84 33.94 -2.66
N ASP A 286 -5.54 33.80 -1.53
CA ASP A 286 -6.83 34.45 -1.29
C ASP A 286 -6.76 35.98 -1.29
N LYS A 287 -5.63 36.54 -0.88
CA LYS A 287 -5.38 37.98 -0.89
C LYS A 287 -5.04 38.47 -2.30
N CYS A 288 -4.11 37.81 -2.99
CA CYS A 288 -3.58 38.28 -4.27
C CYS A 288 -4.53 38.06 -5.44
N CYS A 289 -5.31 36.98 -5.44
CA CYS A 289 -6.34 36.75 -6.47
C CYS A 289 -7.47 37.79 -6.47
N LYS A 290 -7.55 38.68 -5.46
CA LYS A 290 -8.54 39.76 -5.37
C LYS A 290 -7.97 41.13 -5.77
N GLN A 291 -6.67 41.23 -6.03
CA GLN A 291 -6.01 42.49 -6.40
C GLN A 291 -6.12 42.76 -7.90
N SER A 292 -6.02 44.03 -8.28
CA SER A 292 -5.99 44.46 -9.68
C SER A 292 -4.64 44.15 -10.33
N ASP A 293 -3.55 44.30 -9.57
CA ASP A 293 -2.21 43.87 -9.95
C ASP A 293 -1.83 42.58 -9.21
N ILE A 294 -2.19 41.46 -9.84
CA ILE A 294 -2.02 40.12 -9.29
C ILE A 294 -0.53 39.76 -9.18
N ASP A 295 0.25 40.06 -10.22
CA ASP A 295 1.66 39.67 -10.32
C ASP A 295 2.52 40.38 -9.27
N THR A 296 2.31 41.69 -9.10
CA THR A 296 3.01 42.45 -8.05
C THR A 296 2.66 41.95 -6.66
N CYS A 297 1.38 41.65 -6.39
CA CYS A 297 0.96 41.11 -5.10
C CYS A 297 1.64 39.77 -4.80
N PHE A 298 1.66 38.84 -5.77
CA PHE A 298 2.31 37.54 -5.58
C PHE A 298 3.82 37.66 -5.41
N GLY A 299 4.47 38.64 -6.04
CA GLY A 299 5.88 38.94 -5.79
C GLY A 299 6.16 39.36 -4.36
N GLU A 300 5.37 40.28 -3.81
CA GLU A 300 5.54 40.80 -2.44
C GLU A 300 5.13 39.78 -1.37
N GLU A 301 3.93 39.22 -1.48
CA GLU A 301 3.42 38.25 -0.51
C GLU A 301 4.15 36.91 -0.58
N GLY A 302 4.63 36.52 -1.76
CA GLY A 302 5.49 35.36 -1.95
C GLY A 302 6.82 35.53 -1.21
N ALA A 303 7.47 36.69 -1.34
CA ALA A 303 8.68 37.01 -0.59
C ALA A 303 8.44 36.96 0.94
N ASN A 304 7.31 37.49 1.41
CA ASN A 304 6.93 37.43 2.82
C ASN A 304 6.74 35.99 3.31
N LEU A 305 6.06 35.15 2.53
CA LEU A 305 5.83 33.75 2.85
C LEU A 305 7.13 32.92 2.85
N ILE A 306 8.09 33.24 1.97
CA ILE A 306 9.43 32.64 1.99
C ILE A 306 10.12 32.93 3.32
N VAL A 307 10.12 34.20 3.76
CA VAL A 307 10.74 34.61 5.04
C VAL A 307 10.04 33.92 6.21
N GLN A 308 8.71 33.90 6.23
CA GLN A 308 7.94 33.21 7.25
C GLN A 308 8.26 31.71 7.29
N SER A 309 8.30 31.05 6.13
CA SER A 309 8.61 29.62 6.02
C SER A 309 9.99 29.31 6.58
N ARG A 310 10.99 30.13 6.24
CA ARG A 310 12.35 30.03 6.78
C ARG A 310 12.38 30.13 8.30
N THR A 311 11.69 31.14 8.86
CA THR A 311 11.56 31.30 10.31
C THR A 311 10.87 30.09 10.96
N THR A 312 9.76 29.61 10.39
CA THR A 312 9.03 28.44 10.89
C THR A 312 9.89 27.17 10.89
N LEU A 313 10.78 27.02 9.91
CA LEU A 313 11.64 25.84 9.73
C LEU A 313 13.00 25.94 10.45
N GLY A 314 13.35 27.13 10.94
CA GLY A 314 14.64 27.44 11.56
C GLY A 314 15.81 27.32 10.58
N ILE A 315 15.67 27.87 9.37
CA ILE A 315 16.69 27.86 8.27
C ILE A 315 16.89 29.25 7.65
#